data_AF-A0A357L1T9-F1
#
_entry.id   AF-A0A357L1T9-F1
#
_cell.length_a   1.000
_cell.length_b   1.000
_cell.length_c   1.000
_cell.angle_alpha   90.00
_cell.angle_beta   90.00
_cell.angle_gamma   90.00
#
_symmetry.space_group_name_H-M   'P 1'
#
loop_
_entity.id
_entity.type
_entity.pdbx_description
1 polymer ?
#
loop_
_entity_poly.entity_id
_entity_poly.type
_entity_poly.pdbx_seq_one_letter_code
_entity_poly.pdbx_strand_id
1 'polypeptide(L)' 'PNEKITREEALALFTSAPAYASFQENDLGSIEAGKKADFTVFSKD' A
#
# COMPACT_ATOMS: atom_id res chain seq x y z
N PRO A 1 10.60 21.20 6.55
CA PRO A 1 9.30 20.85 7.18
C PRO A 1 8.11 20.66 6.22
N ASN A 2 8.22 21.08 4.95
CA ASN A 2 7.15 21.00 3.95
C ASN A 2 7.03 19.63 3.26
N GLU A 3 8.04 18.78 3.36
CA GLU A 3 8.05 17.43 2.78
C GLU A 3 7.29 16.39 3.63
N LYS A 4 6.52 16.83 4.63
CA LYS A 4 5.70 15.92 5.43
C LYS A 4 4.51 15.48 4.60
N ILE A 5 4.22 14.18 4.65
CA ILE A 5 3.07 13.58 4.00
C ILE A 5 2.01 13.16 5.02
N THR A 6 0.78 13.03 4.54
CA THR A 6 -0.38 12.48 5.26
C THR A 6 -0.20 10.99 5.52
N ARG A 7 -1.04 10.43 6.41
CA ARG A 7 -1.02 8.98 6.69
C ARG A 7 -1.45 8.17 5.46
N GLU A 8 -2.38 8.70 4.69
CA GLU A 8 -2.92 8.11 3.48
C GLU A 8 -1.84 8.05 2.38
N GLU A 9 -1.09 9.14 2.20
CA GLU A 9 0.06 9.17 1.28
C GLU A 9 1.16 8.19 1.73
N ALA A 10 1.47 8.15 3.02
CA ALA A 10 2.44 7.20 3.56
C ALA A 10 1.99 5.74 3.33
N LEU A 11 0.70 5.43 3.54
CA LEU A 11 0.15 4.10 3.29
C LEU A 11 0.27 3.71 1.81
N ALA A 12 -0.02 4.63 0.89
CA ALA A 12 0.13 4.40 -0.54
C ALA A 12 1.61 4.13 -0.93
N LEU A 13 2.54 4.89 -0.36
CA LEU A 13 3.99 4.69 -0.56
C LEU A 13 4.51 3.35 -0.03
N PHE A 14 3.83 2.75 0.94
CA PHE A 14 4.16 1.42 1.45
C PHE A 14 3.38 0.26 0.79
N THR A 15 2.43 0.55 -0.11
CA THR A 15 1.55 -0.49 -0.68
C THR A 15 1.42 -0.36 -2.20
N SER A 16 0.52 0.49 -2.69
CA SER A 16 0.18 0.59 -4.11
C SER A 16 1.31 1.16 -4.97
N ALA A 17 2.08 2.12 -4.46
CA ALA A 17 3.17 2.74 -5.21
C ALA A 17 4.31 1.75 -5.56
N PRO A 18 4.89 0.98 -4.61
CA PRO A 18 5.89 -0.02 -4.94
C PRO A 18 5.32 -1.18 -5.76
N ALA A 19 4.05 -1.55 -5.58
CA ALA A 19 3.40 -2.55 -6.44
C ALA A 19 3.38 -2.09 -7.91
N TYR A 20 3.00 -0.84 -8.18
CA TYR A 20 3.09 -0.27 -9.53
C TYR A 20 4.53 -0.17 -10.03
N ALA A 21 5.46 0.35 -9.21
CA ALA A 21 6.85 0.54 -9.61
C ALA A 21 7.58 -0.77 -9.93
N SER A 22 7.10 -1.90 -9.40
CA SER A 22 7.61 -3.25 -9.67
C SER A 22 6.79 -4.05 -10.68
N PHE A 23 5.78 -3.44 -11.32
CA PHE A 23 4.86 -4.08 -12.27
C PHE A 23 4.07 -5.25 -11.66
N GLN A 24 3.71 -5.13 -10.38
CA GLN A 24 2.95 -6.11 -9.60
C GLN A 24 1.57 -5.60 -9.17
N GLU A 25 1.08 -4.51 -9.75
CA GLU A 25 -0.20 -3.89 -9.41
C GLU A 25 -1.41 -4.79 -9.68
N ASN A 26 -1.29 -5.80 -10.54
CA ASN A 26 -2.33 -6.80 -10.77
C ASN A 26 -2.37 -7.89 -9.68
N ASP A 27 -1.30 -8.02 -8.91
CA ASP A 27 -1.12 -9.07 -7.90
C ASP A 27 -1.12 -8.52 -6.46
N LEU A 28 -0.63 -7.30 -6.24
CA LEU A 28 -0.33 -6.70 -4.93
C LEU A 28 -0.83 -5.25 -4.82
N GLY A 29 -0.64 -4.65 -3.64
CA GLY A 29 -0.77 -3.21 -3.41
C GLY A 29 -2.18 -2.70 -3.12
N SER A 30 -3.22 -3.53 -3.22
CA SER A 30 -4.59 -3.20 -2.78
C SER A 30 -5.36 -4.45 -2.33
N ILE A 31 -6.46 -4.24 -1.60
CA ILE A 31 -7.34 -5.30 -1.12
C ILE A 31 -8.50 -5.48 -2.10
N GLU A 32 -8.34 -6.38 -3.06
CA GLU A 32 -9.31 -6.66 -4.12
C GLU A 32 -9.37 -8.16 -4.42
N ALA A 33 -10.52 -8.64 -4.89
CA ALA A 33 -10.68 -10.05 -5.27
C ALA A 33 -9.75 -10.41 -6.43
N GLY A 34 -9.06 -11.56 -6.31
CA GLY A 34 -8.11 -12.05 -7.31
C GLY A 34 -6.65 -11.64 -7.05
N LYS A 35 -6.39 -10.70 -6.14
CA LYS A 35 -5.02 -10.36 -5.69
C LYS A 35 -4.49 -11.33 -4.64
N LYS A 36 -3.18 -11.29 -4.40
CA LYS A 36 -2.53 -12.10 -3.36
C LYS A 36 -3.00 -11.62 -1.98
N ALA A 37 -3.14 -12.57 -1.06
CA ALA A 37 -3.56 -12.31 0.32
C ALA A 37 -2.39 -11.80 1.19
N ASP A 38 -1.77 -10.69 0.78
CA ASP A 38 -0.67 -10.04 1.50
C ASP A 38 -1.21 -8.85 2.32
N PHE A 39 -1.47 -9.08 3.60
CA PHE A 39 -2.06 -8.10 4.50
C PHE A 39 -1.34 -8.07 5.84
N THR A 40 -1.21 -6.87 6.40
CA THR A 40 -0.79 -6.65 7.79
C THR A 40 -1.95 -6.03 8.55
N VAL A 41 -2.26 -6.56 9.73
CA VAL A 41 -3.31 -6.02 10.61
C VAL A 41 -2.65 -5.34 11.79
N PHE A 42 -3.04 -4.09 12.02
CA PHE A 42 -2.63 -3.33 13.19
C PHE A 42 -3.77 -3.35 14.22
N SER A 43 -3.44 -3.49 15.50
CA SER A 43 -4.40 -3.10 16.54
C SER A 43 -4.64 -1.60 16.46
N LYS A 44 -5.84 -1.17 16.85
CA LYS A 44 -6.08 0.25 17.14
C LYS A 44 -5.23 0.59 18.36
N ASP A 45 -4.52 1.72 18.29
CA ASP A 45 -3.60 2.28 19.31
C ASP A 45 -3.60 1.57 20.68
#